data_AF-A0A9E5TS18-F1
#
_entry.id   AF-A0A9E5TS18-F1
#
_cell.length_a   1.000
_cell.length_b   1.000
_cell.length_c   1.000
_cell.angle_alpha   90.00
_cell.angle_beta   90.00
_cell.angle_gamma   90.00
#
_symmetry.space_group_name_H-M   'P 1'
#
loop_
_entity.id
_entity.type
_entity.pdbx_description
1 polymer ?
#
loop_
_entity_poly.entity_id
_entity_poly.type
_entity_poly.pdbx_seq_one_letter_code
_entity_poly.pdbx_strand_id
1 'polypeptide(L)'
;MKKEIKYTDEPLGDLRVIKDFLPSPEELAFKEENVKVTIALSKTSVDFFKREAQKHRTQYQKMIRRLVDFYVARQLRGKTGG
;
A
#
# COMPACT_ATOMS: atom_id res chain seq x y z
N MET A 1 -1.05 12.40 -28.74
CA MET A 1 -0.94 11.24 -29.66
C MET A 1 0.00 10.22 -29.02
N LYS A 2 -0.47 9.01 -28.69
CA LYS A 2 0.39 7.93 -28.21
C LYS A 2 1.05 7.29 -29.44
N LYS A 3 2.38 7.27 -29.50
CA LYS A 3 3.10 6.55 -30.56
C LYS A 3 2.94 5.06 -30.30
N GLU A 4 2.39 4.32 -31.26
CA GLU A 4 2.36 2.86 -31.21
C GLU A 4 3.79 2.33 -31.33
N ILE A 5 4.17 1.48 -30.38
CA ILE A 5 5.45 0.78 -30.42
C ILE A 5 5.30 -0.32 -31.46
N LYS A 6 6.01 -0.19 -32.60
CA LYS A 6 6.14 -1.23 -33.61
C LYS A 6 7.35 -2.07 -33.24
N TYR A 7 7.11 -3.31 -32.83
CA TYR A 7 8.17 -4.28 -32.63
C TYR A 7 8.57 -4.86 -33.99
N THR A 8 9.85 -4.81 -34.28
CA THR A 8 10.50 -5.50 -35.39
C THR A 8 11.09 -6.81 -34.87
N ASP A 9 10.95 -7.91 -35.62
CA ASP A 9 11.46 -9.24 -35.27
C ASP A 9 13.01 -9.29 -35.34
N GLU A 10 13.66 -8.47 -34.53
CA GLU A 10 15.11 -8.34 -34.47
C GLU A 10 15.72 -9.56 -33.78
N PRO A 11 16.95 -9.96 -34.19
CA PRO A 11 17.62 -11.11 -33.60
C PRO A 11 17.89 -10.84 -32.12
N LEU A 12 17.18 -11.56 -31.26
CA LEU A 12 17.49 -11.73 -29.86
C LEU A 12 18.91 -12.34 -29.81
N GLY A 13 19.89 -11.60 -29.31
CA GLY A 13 21.30 -12.02 -29.26
C GLY A 13 21.55 -13.26 -28.39
N ASP A 14 22.67 -13.32 -27.68
CA ASP A 14 22.97 -14.49 -26.84
C ASP A 14 22.00 -14.63 -25.66
N LEU A 15 20.97 -15.45 -25.85
CA LEU A 15 19.97 -15.77 -24.83
C LEU A 15 20.58 -16.66 -23.74
N ARG A 16 20.48 -16.22 -22.48
CA ARG A 16 20.80 -17.05 -21.31
C ARG A 16 19.50 -17.50 -20.65
N VAL A 17 19.32 -18.81 -20.51
CA VAL A 17 18.18 -19.37 -19.79
C VAL A 17 18.40 -19.16 -18.29
N ILE A 18 17.59 -18.29 -17.69
CA ILE A 18 17.57 -18.08 -16.24
C ILE A 18 16.46 -18.97 -15.67
N LYS A 19 16.72 -19.64 -14.54
CA LYS A 19 15.67 -20.34 -13.79
C LYS A 19 14.63 -19.33 -13.32
N ASP A 20 13.37 -19.70 -13.34
CA ASP A 20 12.30 -18.82 -12.84
C ASP A 20 12.61 -18.41 -11.40
N PHE A 21 12.79 -17.11 -11.19
CA PHE A 21 13.15 -16.49 -9.92
C PHE A 21 12.05 -15.55 -9.44
N LEU A 22 10.97 -15.42 -10.20
CA LEU A 22 9.87 -14.59 -9.78
C LEU A 22 9.09 -15.34 -8.70
N PRO A 23 8.90 -14.73 -7.52
CA PRO A 23 7.95 -15.26 -6.56
C PRO A 23 6.57 -15.32 -7.23
N SER A 24 5.78 -16.32 -6.84
CA SER A 24 4.42 -16.47 -7.34
C SER A 24 3.62 -15.18 -7.09
N PRO A 25 2.59 -14.89 -7.91
CA PRO A 25 1.73 -13.72 -7.70
C PRO A 25 1.16 -13.63 -6.27
N GLU A 26 0.98 -14.78 -5.61
CA GLU A 26 0.50 -14.89 -4.24
C GLU A 26 1.54 -14.44 -3.20
N GLU A 27 2.81 -14.76 -3.41
CA GLU A 27 3.93 -14.31 -2.58
C GLU A 27 4.22 -12.82 -2.79
N LEU A 28 3.95 -12.29 -3.98
CA LEU A 28 3.98 -10.86 -4.27
C LEU A 28 2.83 -10.09 -3.60
N ALA A 29 1.70 -10.76 -3.36
CA ALA A 29 0.53 -10.19 -2.70
C ALA A 29 0.69 -10.21 -1.17
N PHE A 30 1.60 -9.39 -0.64
CA PHE A 30 1.79 -9.22 0.80
C PHE A 30 0.45 -8.81 1.46
N LYS A 31 -0.21 -9.75 2.14
CA LYS A 31 -1.47 -9.51 2.85
C LYS A 31 -1.15 -9.01 4.25
N GLU A 32 -1.40 -7.72 4.51
CA GLU A 32 -1.38 -7.20 5.89
C GLU A 32 -2.45 -7.94 6.72
N GLU A 33 -2.05 -8.55 7.84
CA GLU A 33 -2.98 -9.13 8.82
C GLU A 33 -3.80 -8.01 9.47
N ASN A 34 -5.08 -7.90 9.10
CA ASN A 34 -5.98 -6.85 9.58
C ASN A 34 -7.05 -7.43 10.51
N VAL A 35 -7.13 -6.93 11.74
CA VAL A 35 -8.23 -7.24 12.67
C VAL A 35 -9.35 -6.22 12.49
N LYS A 36 -10.57 -6.69 12.23
CA LYS A 36 -11.75 -5.83 12.13
C LYS A 36 -12.32 -5.56 13.53
N VAL A 37 -12.54 -4.28 13.82
CA VAL A 37 -13.15 -3.82 15.07
C VAL A 37 -14.24 -2.79 14.76
N THR A 38 -15.28 -2.75 15.60
CA THR A 38 -16.31 -1.71 15.55
C THR A 38 -16.04 -0.73 16.68
N ILE A 39 -15.83 0.54 16.34
CA ILE A 39 -15.60 1.62 17.30
C ILE A 39 -16.51 2.81 16.96
N ALA A 40 -16.97 3.54 17.97
CA ALA A 40 -17.68 4.79 17.78
C ALA A 40 -16.66 5.94 17.68
N LEU A 41 -16.80 6.80 16.66
CA LEU A 41 -15.98 8.00 16.46
C LEU A 41 -16.88 9.23 16.48
N SER A 42 -16.31 10.38 16.89
CA SER A 42 -17.06 11.64 16.84
C SER A 42 -17.39 12.03 15.40
N LYS A 43 -18.54 12.69 15.20
CA LYS A 43 -18.96 13.20 13.89
C LYS A 43 -17.89 14.13 13.29
N THR A 44 -17.34 15.02 14.11
CA THR A 44 -16.29 15.97 13.73
C THR A 44 -15.04 15.26 13.20
N SER A 45 -14.59 14.19 13.86
CA SER A 45 -13.44 13.40 13.41
C SER A 45 -13.71 12.73 12.06
N VAL A 46 -14.89 12.12 11.89
CA VAL A 46 -15.25 11.44 10.63
C VAL A 46 -15.34 12.45 9.48
N ASP A 47 -15.95 13.62 9.71
CA ASP A 47 -16.10 14.66 8.70
C ASP A 47 -14.74 15.24 8.27
N PHE A 48 -13.79 15.39 9.21
CA PHE A 48 -12.42 15.79 8.87
C PHE A 48 -11.76 14.80 7.90
N PHE A 49 -11.77 13.51 8.23
CA PHE A 49 -11.12 12.51 7.38
C PHE A 49 -11.82 12.32 6.04
N LYS A 50 -13.15 12.48 5.96
CA LYS A 50 -13.87 12.46 4.69
C LYS A 50 -13.42 13.58 3.75
N ARG A 51 -13.26 14.81 4.27
CA ARG A 51 -12.79 15.96 3.48
C ARG A 51 -11.36 15.76 2.99
N GLU A 52 -10.47 15.30 3.86
CA GLU A 52 -9.07 15.04 3.47
C GLU A 52 -8.96 13.89 2.47
N ALA A 53 -9.72 12.82 2.66
CA ALA A 53 -9.71 11.68 1.75
C ALA A 53 -10.13 12.05 0.32
N GLN A 54 -11.09 12.98 0.16
CA GLN A 54 -11.48 13.52 -1.14
C GLN A 54 -10.35 14.28 -1.83
N LYS A 55 -9.60 15.11 -1.09
CA LYS A 55 -8.45 15.86 -1.62
C LYS A 55 -7.34 14.93 -2.12
N HIS A 56 -7.06 13.88 -1.35
CA HIS A 56 -5.95 12.95 -1.62
C HIS A 56 -6.36 11.71 -2.43
N ARG A 57 -7.60 11.68 -2.95
CA ARG A 57 -8.18 10.56 -3.74
C ARG A 57 -7.97 9.19 -3.07
N THR A 58 -8.25 9.12 -1.78
CA THR A 58 -8.10 7.91 -0.96
C THR A 58 -9.37 7.62 -0.16
N GLN A 59 -9.36 6.53 0.61
CA GLN A 59 -10.45 6.16 1.51
C GLN A 59 -10.18 6.72 2.90
N TYR A 60 -11.17 7.38 3.51
CA TYR A 60 -11.02 7.98 4.85
C TYR A 60 -10.66 6.93 5.92
N GLN A 61 -11.13 5.69 5.78
CA GLN A 61 -10.78 4.58 6.68
C GLN A 61 -9.27 4.29 6.66
N LYS A 62 -8.60 4.42 5.50
CA LYS A 62 -7.15 4.22 5.40
C LYS A 62 -6.40 5.29 6.19
N MET A 63 -6.87 6.54 6.13
CA MET A 63 -6.27 7.63 6.90
C MET A 63 -6.41 7.40 8.41
N ILE A 64 -7.59 6.96 8.87
CA ILE A 64 -7.82 6.61 10.28
C ILE A 64 -6.89 5.46 10.71
N ARG A 65 -6.81 4.38 9.92
CA ARG A 65 -5.92 3.24 10.22
C ARG A 65 -4.46 3.68 10.36
N ARG A 66 -3.96 4.44 9.37
CA ARG A 66 -2.58 4.96 9.40
C ARG A 66 -2.32 5.86 10.60
N LEU A 67 -3.28 6.70 11.01
CA LEU A 67 -3.12 7.52 12.20
C LEU A 67 -2.94 6.66 13.47
N VAL A 68 -3.74 5.60 13.61
CA VAL A 68 -3.61 4.65 14.74
C VAL A 68 -2.26 3.93 14.69
N ASP A 69 -1.86 3.44 13.51
CA ASP A 69 -0.55 2.78 13.32
C ASP A 69 0.60 3.71 13.75
N PHE A 70 0.58 4.97 13.30
CA PHE A 70 1.62 5.96 13.65
C PHE A 70 1.64 6.27 15.15
N TYR A 71 0.48 6.39 15.78
CA TYR A 71 0.38 6.62 17.22
C TYR A 71 1.02 5.45 17.99
N VAL A 72 0.66 4.21 17.68
CA VAL A 72 1.21 3.02 18.33
C VAL A 72 2.72 2.89 18.07
N ALA A 73 3.16 3.08 16.82
CA ALA A 73 4.59 3.03 16.47
C ALA A 73 5.42 4.08 17.22
N ARG A 74 4.85 5.24 17.56
CA ARG A 74 5.50 6.24 18.41
C ARG A 74 5.60 5.78 19.87
N GLN A 75 4.53 5.18 20.40
CA GLN A 75 4.51 4.69 21.78
C GLN A 75 5.46 3.50 22.00
N LEU A 76 5.55 2.59 21.04
CA LEU A 76 6.46 1.45 21.11
C LEU A 76 7.93 1.88 21.06
N ARG A 77 8.28 2.89 20.25
CA ARG A 77 9.63 3.47 20.22
C ARG A 77 10.05 4.08 21.56
N GLY A 78 9.10 4.57 22.36
CA GLY A 78 9.38 5.11 23.70
C GLY A 78 9.60 4.05 24.79
N LYS A 79 9.32 2.77 24.52
CA LYS A 79 9.45 1.67 25.50
C LYS A 79 10.77 0.91 25.40
N THR A 80 11.53 1.06 24.32
CA THR A 80 12.84 0.39 24.11
C THR A 80 14.03 1.14 24.72
N GLY A 81 13.79 2.04 25.68
CA GLY A 81 14.82 2.85 26.34
C GLY A 81 14.78 2.81 27.87
N GLY A 82 14.23 1.75 28.46
CA GLY A 82 14.17 1.52 29.90
C GLY A 82 14.78 0.18 30.29
#